data_AF-Q9N5F7-F1
#
_entry.id   AF-Q9N5F7-F1
#
_cell.length_a   1.000
_cell.length_b   1.000
_cell.length_c   1.000
_cell.angle_alpha   90.00
_cell.angle_beta   90.00
_cell.angle_gamma   90.00
#
_symmetry.space_group_name_H-M   'P 1'
#
loop_
_entity.id
_entity.type
_entity.pdbx_description
1 polymer ?
#
loop_
_entity_poly.entity_id
_entity_poly.type
_entity_poly.pdbx_seq_one_letter_code
_entity_poly.pdbx_strand_id
1 'polypeptide(L)'
;MNNLPSFLIILCLMVVTEGCMRTIPPDDVHIPAPDNEEELTTTPEIETSTVTEKVCFDTKNAECSETLESLYFGGDLGDDAIHYVFVKKDGCPVLQCPENEFPIPRVKDSTGATQFDLFYAAPPKTTEEFSMTTVTDFFGIICEDSKWKLTKLPHGIISQPENLYADGSLTGNKYDIFYINCGFLF
;
A
#
# COMPACT_ATOMS: atom_id res chain seq x y z
N MET A 1 -5.98 -50.57 10.63
CA MET A 1 -6.45 -51.13 9.35
C MET A 1 -6.49 -50.02 8.32
N ASN A 2 -5.97 -50.31 7.12
CA ASN A 2 -5.90 -49.53 5.88
C ASN A 2 -4.89 -48.38 5.77
N ASN A 3 -3.68 -48.82 5.39
CA ASN A 3 -2.63 -48.09 4.71
C ASN A 3 -3.00 -47.78 3.24
N LEU A 4 -2.39 -46.70 2.72
CA LEU A 4 -1.95 -46.45 1.33
C LEU A 4 -3.01 -46.53 0.19
N PRO A 5 -3.05 -45.57 -0.79
CA PRO A 5 -1.89 -44.84 -1.32
C PRO A 5 -2.20 -43.40 -1.83
N SER A 6 -1.79 -42.36 -1.09
CA SER A 6 -1.66 -40.99 -1.67
C SER A 6 -0.29 -40.75 -2.32
N PHE A 7 0.55 -41.79 -2.42
CA PHE A 7 1.90 -41.74 -2.99
C PHE A 7 1.95 -41.66 -4.53
N LEU A 8 0.81 -41.57 -5.21
CA LEU A 8 0.74 -41.54 -6.68
C LEU A 8 0.60 -40.13 -7.28
N ILE A 9 0.44 -39.08 -6.47
CA ILE A 9 0.29 -37.69 -6.97
C ILE A 9 1.64 -36.95 -7.01
N ILE A 10 2.66 -37.43 -6.30
CA ILE A 10 3.97 -36.78 -6.18
C ILE A 10 4.90 -37.06 -7.39
N LEU A 11 4.54 -38.00 -8.28
CA LEU A 11 5.38 -38.41 -9.42
C LEU A 11 5.01 -37.78 -10.78
N CYS A 12 3.96 -36.94 -10.86
CA CYS A 12 3.48 -36.38 -12.14
C CYS A 12 3.80 -34.89 -12.37
N LEU A 13 4.53 -34.20 -11.48
CA LEU A 13 4.89 -32.78 -11.67
C LEU A 13 6.38 -32.52 -11.97
N MET A 14 7.21 -33.56 -12.13
CA MET A 14 8.62 -33.39 -12.52
C MET A 14 8.85 -33.41 -14.04
N VAL A 15 7.86 -32.97 -14.82
CA VAL A 15 7.91 -32.97 -16.28
C VAL A 15 7.76 -31.54 -16.79
N VAL A 16 8.85 -31.02 -17.35
CA VAL A 16 9.01 -29.78 -18.16
C VAL A 16 9.13 -28.45 -17.39
N THR A 17 10.36 -28.14 -16.97
CA THR A 17 10.89 -26.77 -17.10
C THR A 17 12.30 -26.82 -17.70
N GLU A 18 12.40 -27.23 -18.96
CA GLU A 18 13.48 -26.79 -19.84
C GLU A 18 13.15 -25.36 -20.31
N GLY A 19 13.44 -24.38 -19.45
CA GLY A 19 13.41 -22.96 -19.80
C GLY A 19 14.84 -22.52 -20.13
N CYS A 20 15.07 -22.18 -21.39
CA CYS A 20 16.37 -21.82 -21.95
C CYS A 20 17.11 -20.76 -21.12
N MET A 21 18.17 -21.16 -20.41
CA MET A 21 19.24 -20.21 -20.07
C MET A 21 19.95 -19.84 -21.37
N ARG A 22 19.74 -18.61 -21.84
CA ARG A 22 20.57 -18.00 -22.87
C ARG A 22 21.99 -17.87 -22.31
N THR A 23 22.89 -18.70 -22.82
CA THR A 23 24.33 -18.57 -22.61
C THR A 23 24.79 -17.25 -23.24
N ILE A 24 25.28 -16.33 -22.41
CA ILE A 24 26.06 -15.18 -22.85
C ILE A 24 27.42 -15.75 -23.28
N PRO A 25 27.85 -15.59 -24.55
CA PRO A 25 29.18 -16.04 -24.96
C PRO A 25 30.25 -15.21 -24.24
N PRO A 26 31.38 -15.82 -23.84
CA PRO A 26 32.49 -15.08 -23.25
C PRO A 26 33.05 -14.11 -24.29
N ASP A 27 33.26 -12.85 -23.91
CA ASP A 27 33.98 -11.87 -24.72
C ASP A 27 35.36 -12.43 -25.07
N ASP A 28 35.55 -12.76 -26.35
CA ASP A 28 36.85 -13.15 -26.87
C ASP A 28 37.78 -11.94 -26.79
N VAL A 29 38.76 -12.07 -25.89
CA VAL A 29 39.98 -11.29 -25.82
C VAL A 29 40.63 -11.26 -27.20
N HIS A 30 40.63 -10.10 -27.85
CA HIS A 30 41.51 -9.81 -28.97
C HIS A 30 42.50 -8.70 -28.59
N ILE A 31 43.77 -9.09 -28.43
CA ILE A 31 44.93 -8.20 -28.26
C ILE A 31 45.42 -7.80 -29.66
N PRO A 32 45.88 -6.54 -29.88
CA PRO A 32 45.73 -5.84 -31.15
C PRO A 32 46.89 -6.05 -32.12
N ALA A 33 46.64 -5.78 -33.41
CA ALA A 33 47.67 -5.45 -34.40
C ALA A 33 47.36 -4.08 -35.03
N PRO A 34 48.38 -3.26 -35.35
CA PRO A 34 48.20 -1.85 -35.72
C PRO A 34 48.02 -1.67 -37.23
N ASP A 35 47.71 -0.43 -37.60
CA ASP A 35 47.77 0.15 -38.94
C ASP A 35 46.51 -0.05 -39.80
N ASN A 36 45.58 0.92 -39.79
CA ASN A 36 45.41 1.90 -40.87
C ASN A 36 44.06 2.65 -40.75
N GLU A 37 44.15 3.98 -40.82
CA GLU A 37 43.20 5.00 -41.29
C GLU A 37 41.75 4.56 -41.64
N GLU A 38 40.75 5.05 -40.89
CA GLU A 38 39.74 6.02 -41.35
C GLU A 38 38.61 6.16 -40.31
N GLU A 39 38.39 7.41 -39.91
CA GLU A 39 37.46 7.87 -38.89
C GLU A 39 36.01 7.85 -39.43
N LEU A 40 35.17 6.94 -38.93
CA LEU A 40 33.72 7.07 -39.05
C LEU A 40 33.04 6.65 -37.74
N THR A 41 32.98 7.59 -36.79
CA THR A 41 32.24 7.42 -35.54
C THR A 41 30.74 7.52 -35.83
N THR A 42 30.06 6.37 -35.91
CA THR A 42 28.59 6.29 -35.83
C THR A 42 28.25 5.71 -34.47
N THR A 43 27.88 6.56 -33.51
CA THR A 43 27.40 6.14 -32.19
C THR A 43 26.00 5.53 -32.34
N PRO A 44 25.75 4.28 -31.90
CA PRO A 44 24.40 3.76 -31.83
C PRO A 44 23.65 4.50 -30.71
N GLU A 45 22.54 5.12 -31.06
CA GLU A 45 21.59 5.74 -30.14
C GLU A 45 20.99 4.62 -29.27
N ILE A 46 21.51 4.46 -28.05
CA ILE A 46 20.96 3.55 -27.06
C ILE A 46 19.65 4.19 -26.59
N GLU A 47 18.53 3.77 -27.18
CA GLU A 47 17.20 4.02 -26.64
C GLU A 47 17.12 3.38 -25.25
N THR A 48 17.46 4.18 -24.25
CA THR A 48 17.32 3.81 -22.85
C THR A 48 15.83 3.86 -22.54
N SER A 49 15.12 2.76 -22.78
CA SER A 49 13.76 2.56 -22.26
C SER A 49 13.83 2.52 -20.74
N THR A 50 13.67 3.68 -20.10
CA THR A 50 13.49 3.79 -18.66
C THR A 50 12.11 3.25 -18.30
N VAL A 51 12.03 1.96 -18.02
CA VAL A 51 10.87 1.36 -17.33
C VAL A 51 10.84 1.97 -15.93
N THR A 52 10.02 2.99 -15.73
CA THR A 52 9.79 3.55 -14.40
C THR A 52 8.89 2.56 -13.65
N GLU A 53 9.49 1.78 -12.76
CA GLU A 53 8.74 0.86 -11.92
C GLU A 53 7.72 1.65 -11.09
N LYS A 54 6.48 1.15 -11.07
CA LYS A 54 5.41 1.77 -10.30
C LYS A 54 5.68 1.56 -8.81
N VAL A 55 5.82 2.66 -8.06
CA VAL A 55 6.01 2.64 -6.61
C VAL A 55 4.65 2.62 -5.91
N CYS A 56 4.42 1.62 -5.07
CA CYS A 56 3.22 1.49 -4.26
C CYS A 56 3.44 2.04 -2.85
N PHE A 57 2.35 2.39 -2.15
CA PHE A 57 2.42 2.78 -0.75
C PHE A 57 2.94 1.61 0.10
N ASP A 58 3.95 1.87 0.91
CA ASP A 58 4.54 0.85 1.79
C ASP A 58 3.80 0.79 3.12
N THR A 59 2.86 -0.16 3.24
CA THR A 59 2.11 -0.41 4.47
C THR A 59 2.97 -1.03 5.58
N LYS A 60 4.17 -1.50 5.25
CA LYS A 60 5.11 -2.17 6.16
C LYS A 60 6.40 -1.37 6.31
N ASN A 61 6.27 -0.04 6.25
CA ASN A 61 7.40 0.88 6.36
C ASN A 61 8.21 0.59 7.64
N ALA A 62 9.49 0.26 7.45
CA ALA A 62 10.41 -0.13 8.53
C ALA A 62 10.70 0.99 9.54
N GLU A 63 10.38 2.24 9.22
CA GLU A 63 10.47 3.36 10.16
C GLU A 63 9.35 3.33 11.19
N CYS A 64 8.20 2.73 10.86
CA CYS A 64 7.05 2.59 11.74
C CYS A 64 7.16 1.34 12.62
N SER A 65 6.79 1.47 13.89
CA SER A 65 6.91 0.37 14.86
C SER A 65 6.00 -0.81 14.56
N GLU A 66 4.88 -0.56 13.88
CA GLU A 66 3.87 -1.54 13.51
C GLU A 66 3.43 -1.31 12.07
N THR A 67 2.86 -2.34 11.44
CA THR A 67 2.41 -2.22 10.04
C THR A 67 1.03 -1.56 9.98
N LEU A 68 0.71 -0.86 8.90
CA LEU A 68 -0.58 -0.18 8.78
C LEU A 68 -1.75 -1.18 8.84
N GLU A 69 -1.56 -2.39 8.34
CA GLU A 69 -2.54 -3.49 8.42
C GLU A 69 -2.92 -3.82 9.87
N SER A 70 -1.95 -3.79 10.79
CA SER A 70 -2.18 -4.13 12.19
C SER A 70 -3.06 -3.13 12.93
N LEU A 71 -3.29 -1.96 12.34
CA LEU A 71 -4.19 -0.93 12.87
C LEU A 71 -5.66 -1.16 12.50
N TYR A 72 -5.97 -2.10 11.61
CA TYR A 72 -7.35 -2.37 11.19
C TYR A 72 -8.05 -3.37 12.11
N PHE A 73 -9.15 -2.94 12.73
CA PHE A 73 -9.96 -3.76 13.63
C PHE A 73 -11.40 -3.90 13.14
N GLY A 74 -11.96 -5.08 13.32
CA GLY A 74 -13.37 -5.40 13.12
C GLY A 74 -14.24 -4.90 14.25
N GLY A 75 -15.50 -4.60 13.90
CA GLY A 75 -16.46 -3.88 14.73
C GLY A 75 -16.73 -4.44 16.13
N ASP A 76 -17.27 -3.52 16.96
CA ASP A 76 -17.79 -3.68 18.31
C ASP A 76 -16.89 -4.39 19.34
N LEU A 77 -15.94 -3.62 19.88
CA LEU A 77 -15.47 -3.71 21.29
C LEU A 77 -15.23 -5.13 21.84
N GLY A 78 -14.71 -6.07 21.04
CA GLY A 78 -14.45 -7.40 21.57
C GLY A 78 -14.05 -8.50 20.60
N ASP A 79 -14.29 -8.38 19.30
CA ASP A 79 -13.73 -9.32 18.33
C ASP A 79 -12.41 -8.74 17.82
N ASP A 80 -11.27 -9.30 18.25
CA ASP A 80 -9.92 -8.97 17.76
C ASP A 80 -9.72 -9.38 16.28
N ALA A 81 -10.82 -9.53 15.53
CA ALA A 81 -10.81 -9.91 14.14
C ALA A 81 -10.33 -8.72 13.31
N ILE A 82 -9.17 -8.91 12.69
CA ILE A 82 -8.65 -8.02 11.65
C ILE A 82 -9.70 -7.86 10.55
N HIS A 83 -10.11 -6.62 10.26
CA HIS A 83 -11.19 -6.33 9.31
C HIS A 83 -10.70 -5.43 8.19
N TYR A 84 -9.96 -6.03 7.26
CA TYR A 84 -9.57 -5.40 6.01
C TYR A 84 -9.46 -6.44 4.90
N VAL A 85 -9.43 -5.95 3.67
CA VAL A 85 -9.09 -6.71 2.47
C VAL A 85 -8.00 -5.99 1.68
N PHE A 86 -7.19 -6.77 0.96
CA PHE A 86 -6.31 -6.22 -0.06
C PHE A 86 -7.02 -6.22 -1.41
N VAL A 87 -7.11 -5.04 -2.02
CA VAL A 87 -7.63 -4.87 -3.38
C VAL A 87 -6.50 -4.39 -4.27
N LYS A 88 -6.44 -4.86 -5.52
CA LYS A 88 -5.44 -4.39 -6.47
C LYS A 88 -5.98 -3.14 -7.17
N LYS A 89 -5.40 -1.97 -6.86
CA LYS A 89 -5.76 -0.70 -7.49
C LYS A 89 -4.56 -0.12 -8.22
N ASP A 90 -4.73 0.10 -9.52
CA ASP A 90 -3.70 0.53 -10.45
C ASP A 90 -2.40 -0.32 -10.38
N GLY A 91 -2.51 -1.61 -10.10
CA GLY A 91 -1.34 -2.49 -9.97
C GLY A 91 -0.76 -2.59 -8.57
N CYS A 92 -1.17 -1.73 -7.63
CA CYS A 92 -0.74 -1.77 -6.23
C CYS A 92 -1.72 -2.53 -5.34
N PRO A 93 -1.25 -3.34 -4.37
CA PRO A 93 -2.10 -3.81 -3.30
C PRO A 93 -2.44 -2.64 -2.38
N VAL A 94 -3.72 -2.39 -2.16
CA VAL A 94 -4.20 -1.32 -1.27
C VAL A 94 -5.10 -1.92 -0.19
N LEU A 95 -4.95 -1.42 1.03
CA LEU A 95 -5.84 -1.76 2.13
C LEU A 95 -7.19 -1.08 1.95
N GLN A 96 -8.25 -1.87 2.07
CA GLN A 96 -9.63 -1.38 2.05
C GLN A 96 -10.47 -2.10 3.10
N CYS A 97 -11.54 -1.44 3.52
CA CYS A 97 -12.61 -2.10 4.24
C CYS A 97 -13.34 -3.09 3.32
N PRO A 98 -14.01 -4.10 3.88
CA PRO A 98 -14.91 -4.96 3.12
C PRO A 98 -15.98 -4.17 2.36
N GLU A 99 -16.66 -4.86 1.44
CA GLU A 99 -17.63 -4.24 0.57
C GLU A 99 -18.74 -3.52 1.37
N ASN A 100 -19.06 -2.28 0.96
CA ASN A 100 -20.04 -1.40 1.60
C ASN A 100 -19.67 -0.88 3.00
N GLU A 101 -18.45 -1.11 3.47
CA GLU A 101 -17.93 -0.51 4.69
C GLU A 101 -16.92 0.60 4.39
N PHE A 102 -16.84 1.57 5.29
CA PHE A 102 -15.94 2.71 5.17
C PHE A 102 -14.90 2.71 6.29
N PRO A 103 -13.67 3.16 6.00
CA PRO A 103 -12.65 3.35 7.03
C PRO A 103 -13.05 4.50 7.95
N ILE A 104 -13.08 4.23 9.25
CA ILE A 104 -13.34 5.22 10.30
C ILE A 104 -12.14 5.21 11.26
N PRO A 105 -11.09 5.98 10.96
CA PRO A 105 -9.94 6.10 11.86
C PRO A 105 -10.36 6.73 13.19
N ARG A 106 -9.91 6.13 14.29
CA ARG A 106 -9.87 6.77 15.59
C ARG A 106 -8.46 7.29 15.83
N VAL A 107 -8.35 8.57 16.13
CA VAL A 107 -7.06 9.27 16.18
C VAL A 107 -6.92 10.07 17.46
N LYS A 108 -5.67 10.19 17.91
CA LYS A 108 -5.27 11.00 19.04
C LYS A 108 -4.90 12.40 18.57
N ASP A 109 -5.41 13.41 19.27
CA ASP A 109 -4.98 14.79 19.05
C ASP A 109 -3.63 15.03 19.73
N SER A 110 -2.56 14.92 18.95
CA SER A 110 -1.20 15.27 19.40
C SER A 110 -0.86 16.74 19.18
N THR A 111 -1.76 17.51 18.56
CA THR A 111 -1.55 18.92 18.20
C THR A 111 -2.23 19.90 19.15
N GLY A 112 -3.27 19.45 19.86
CA GLY A 112 -4.14 20.31 20.65
C GLY A 112 -5.05 21.19 19.78
N ALA A 113 -5.27 20.82 18.51
CA ALA A 113 -6.11 21.57 17.59
C ALA A 113 -7.61 21.45 17.93
N THR A 114 -7.98 20.43 18.70
CA THR A 114 -9.33 20.16 19.14
C THR A 114 -9.40 20.11 20.66
N GLN A 115 -10.61 20.17 21.21
CA GLN A 115 -10.85 19.95 22.64
C GLN A 115 -10.86 18.45 23.03
N PHE A 116 -10.64 17.54 22.08
CA PHE A 116 -10.77 16.10 22.28
C PHE A 116 -9.38 15.46 22.28
N ASP A 117 -9.07 14.67 23.31
CA ASP A 117 -7.83 13.87 23.31
C ASP A 117 -7.87 12.79 22.21
N LEU A 118 -9.06 12.28 21.90
CA LEU A 118 -9.29 11.20 20.95
C LEU A 118 -10.61 11.43 20.21
N PHE A 119 -10.61 11.28 18.89
CA PHE A 119 -11.79 11.52 18.05
C PHE A 119 -11.82 10.60 16.83
N TYR A 120 -12.99 10.54 16.17
CA TYR A 120 -13.16 9.79 14.93
C TYR A 120 -13.07 10.71 13.73
N ALA A 121 -12.18 10.41 12.79
CA ALA A 121 -12.16 11.07 11.49
C ALA A 121 -13.41 10.68 10.70
N ALA A 122 -14.08 11.66 10.11
CA ALA A 122 -15.29 11.39 9.35
C ALA A 122 -14.98 10.58 8.07
N PRO A 123 -15.70 9.48 7.79
CA PRO A 123 -15.46 8.64 6.62
C PRO A 123 -15.87 9.35 5.32
N PRO A 124 -15.49 8.78 4.16
CA PRO A 124 -16.13 9.09 2.89
C PRO A 124 -17.65 8.93 2.98
N LYS A 125 -18.43 9.79 2.33
CA LYS A 125 -19.90 9.80 2.42
C LYS A 125 -20.55 8.87 1.42
N THR A 126 -19.85 8.51 0.35
CA THR A 126 -20.40 7.66 -0.70
C THR A 126 -19.34 6.68 -1.19
N THR A 127 -19.81 5.54 -1.70
CA THR A 127 -18.95 4.54 -2.34
C THR A 127 -18.22 5.15 -3.54
N GLU A 128 -18.87 6.05 -4.29
CA GLU A 128 -18.28 6.71 -5.45
C GLU A 128 -17.07 7.57 -5.07
N GLU A 129 -17.21 8.41 -4.05
CA GLU A 129 -16.10 9.20 -3.51
C GLU A 129 -14.93 8.31 -3.09
N PHE A 130 -15.21 7.24 -2.36
CA PHE A 130 -14.16 6.36 -1.87
C PHE A 130 -13.53 5.51 -2.97
N SER A 131 -14.32 5.08 -3.96
CA SER A 131 -13.87 4.25 -5.08
C SER A 131 -12.78 4.91 -5.91
N MET A 132 -12.73 6.24 -5.95
CA MET A 132 -11.74 7.00 -6.68
C MET A 132 -10.43 7.20 -5.90
N THR A 133 -10.39 6.85 -4.62
CA THR A 133 -9.24 7.06 -3.75
C THR A 133 -8.83 5.78 -3.00
N THR A 134 -7.83 5.89 -2.13
CA THR A 134 -7.42 4.85 -1.20
C THR A 134 -7.57 5.40 0.21
N VAL A 135 -7.60 4.53 1.24
CA VAL A 135 -7.63 4.99 2.64
C VAL A 135 -6.44 5.91 2.94
N THR A 136 -5.26 5.53 2.44
CA THR A 136 -4.02 6.27 2.60
C THR A 136 -4.09 7.64 1.94
N ASP A 137 -4.67 7.75 0.75
CA ASP A 137 -4.76 9.04 0.02
C ASP A 137 -5.83 9.97 0.59
N PHE A 138 -7.00 9.39 0.96
CA PHE A 138 -8.15 10.13 1.48
C PHE A 138 -7.81 10.84 2.79
N PHE A 139 -7.21 10.13 3.74
CA PHE A 139 -6.80 10.70 5.01
C PHE A 139 -5.34 11.19 5.05
N GLY A 140 -4.59 11.02 3.95
CA GLY A 140 -3.18 11.39 3.89
C GLY A 140 -2.35 10.67 4.95
N ILE A 141 -2.45 9.35 5.00
CA ILE A 141 -1.73 8.51 5.97
C ILE A 141 -0.23 8.56 5.66
N ILE A 142 0.57 8.87 6.68
CA ILE A 142 2.03 8.86 6.60
C ILE A 142 2.61 8.10 7.80
N CYS A 143 3.84 7.60 7.62
CA CYS A 143 4.67 7.15 8.74
C CYS A 143 5.62 8.28 9.14
N GLU A 144 5.56 8.72 10.40
CA GLU A 144 6.47 9.73 10.94
C GLU A 144 6.65 9.50 12.45
N ASP A 145 7.87 9.70 12.97
CA ASP A 145 8.21 9.46 14.38
C ASP A 145 7.82 8.05 14.86
N SER A 146 8.04 7.06 13.98
CA SER A 146 7.69 5.66 14.16
C SER A 146 6.19 5.35 14.36
N LYS A 147 5.30 6.28 14.00
CA LYS A 147 3.84 6.09 14.09
C LYS A 147 3.14 6.44 12.79
N TRP A 148 2.01 5.76 12.57
CA TRP A 148 1.08 6.13 11.52
C TRP A 148 0.27 7.36 11.92
N LYS A 149 0.16 8.35 11.03
CA LYS A 149 -0.54 9.61 11.27
C LYS A 149 -1.49 9.96 10.13
N LEU A 150 -2.64 10.55 10.43
CA LEU A 150 -3.47 11.24 9.42
C LEU A 150 -2.99 12.67 9.23
N THR A 151 -3.06 13.17 7.99
CA THR A 151 -2.76 14.57 7.65
C THR A 151 -3.92 15.31 6.99
N LYS A 152 -4.96 14.57 6.59
CA LYS A 152 -6.19 15.11 5.98
C LYS A 152 -7.41 14.62 6.75
N LEU A 153 -8.37 15.53 6.90
CA LEU A 153 -9.69 15.25 7.44
C LEU A 153 -10.74 15.87 6.50
N PRO A 154 -10.94 15.31 5.29
CA PRO A 154 -11.77 15.95 4.25
C PRO A 154 -13.19 16.27 4.71
N HIS A 155 -13.74 15.43 5.59
CA HIS A 155 -15.08 15.56 6.14
C HIS A 155 -15.11 15.99 7.62
N GLY A 156 -13.97 16.43 8.14
CA GLY A 156 -13.81 16.82 9.53
C GLY A 156 -13.86 15.64 10.49
N ILE A 157 -14.47 15.86 11.64
CA ILE A 157 -14.55 14.93 12.77
C ILE A 157 -16.02 14.55 12.99
N ILE A 158 -16.26 13.27 13.26
CA ILE A 158 -17.61 12.79 13.59
C ILE A 158 -18.07 13.46 14.89
N SER A 159 -19.16 14.19 14.79
CA SER A 159 -19.92 14.76 15.89
C SER A 159 -21.39 14.71 15.48
N GLN A 160 -22.29 14.42 16.41
CA GLN A 160 -23.73 14.40 16.11
C GLN A 160 -24.38 15.70 16.60
N PRO A 161 -25.30 16.32 15.82
CA PRO A 161 -25.87 15.83 14.56
C PRO A 161 -25.02 16.13 13.31
N GLU A 162 -24.03 17.02 13.41
CA GLU A 162 -23.19 17.44 12.29
C GLU A 162 -21.70 17.29 12.60
N ASN A 163 -20.93 16.90 11.59
CA ASN A 163 -19.47 16.80 11.71
C ASN A 163 -18.87 18.18 12.01
N LEU A 164 -17.97 18.20 13.00
CA LEU A 164 -17.21 19.40 13.32
C LEU A 164 -16.02 19.53 12.36
N TYR A 165 -15.60 20.77 12.09
CA TYR A 165 -14.42 21.06 11.27
C TYR A 165 -14.45 20.47 9.84
N ALA A 166 -15.66 20.28 9.29
CA ALA A 166 -15.86 19.84 7.90
C ALA A 166 -15.52 20.92 6.85
N ASP A 167 -15.01 22.07 7.30
CA ASP A 167 -14.49 23.17 6.49
C ASP A 167 -13.02 22.98 6.08
N GLY A 168 -12.38 21.89 6.53
CA GLY A 168 -10.99 21.58 6.23
C GLY A 168 -9.98 22.30 7.13
N SER A 169 -10.43 23.06 8.13
CA SER A 169 -9.58 23.81 9.09
C SER A 169 -8.53 22.97 9.82
N LEU A 170 -8.77 21.66 9.92
CA LEU A 170 -7.87 20.70 10.57
C LEU A 170 -6.91 19.99 9.60
N THR A 171 -7.03 20.23 8.29
CA THR A 171 -6.13 19.64 7.29
C THR A 171 -4.73 20.22 7.41
N GLY A 172 -3.70 19.36 7.35
CA GLY A 172 -2.29 19.73 7.50
C GLY A 172 -1.72 19.48 8.90
N ASN A 173 -2.58 19.42 9.92
CA ASN A 173 -2.20 18.90 11.23
C ASN A 173 -1.96 17.38 11.14
N LYS A 174 -1.12 16.85 12.03
CA LYS A 174 -0.77 15.43 12.06
C LYS A 174 -1.32 14.76 13.31
N TYR A 175 -2.17 13.76 13.14
CA TYR A 175 -2.85 13.07 14.25
C TYR A 175 -2.41 11.61 14.31
N ASP A 176 -1.97 11.13 15.48
CA ASP A 176 -1.55 9.74 15.65
C ASP A 176 -2.76 8.81 15.48
N ILE A 177 -2.66 7.82 14.58
CA ILE A 177 -3.71 6.82 14.40
C ILE A 177 -3.67 5.87 15.60
N PHE A 178 -4.81 5.68 16.25
CA PHE A 178 -4.96 4.70 17.32
C PHE A 178 -5.43 3.36 16.75
N TYR A 179 -6.46 3.38 15.91
CA TYR A 179 -6.89 2.25 15.08
C TYR A 179 -7.78 2.74 13.93
N ILE A 180 -8.05 1.87 12.96
CA ILE A 180 -8.99 2.08 11.87
C ILE A 180 -10.07 1.00 11.97
N ASN A 181 -11.31 1.42 12.21
CA ASN A 181 -12.45 0.51 12.12
C ASN A 181 -13.00 0.54 10.70
N CYS A 182 -13.61 -0.58 10.29
CA CYS A 182 -14.48 -0.63 9.14
C CYS A 182 -15.93 -0.71 9.63
N GLY A 183 -16.79 0.15 9.09
CA GLY A 183 -18.19 0.22 9.48
C GLY A 183 -19.08 0.90 8.46
N PHE A 184 -20.38 0.76 8.65
CA PHE A 184 -21.39 1.36 7.78
C PHE A 184 -21.59 2.85 8.11
N LEU A 185 -21.98 3.63 7.11
CA LEU A 185 -22.39 5.02 7.31
C LEU A 185 -23.64 5.08 8.20
N PHE A 186 -23.58 5.92 9.23
CA PHE A 186 -24.68 6.20 10.16
C PHE A 186 -25.70 7.17 9.57
#